data_AF-A0A090IU46-F1
#
_entry.id   AF-A0A090IU46-F1
#
_cell.length_a   1.000
_cell.length_b   1.000
_cell.length_c   1.000
_cell.angle_alpha   90.00
_cell.angle_beta   90.00
_cell.angle_gamma   90.00
#
_symmetry.space_group_name_H-M   'P 1'
#
loop_
_entity.id
_entity.type
_entity.pdbx_description
1 polymer ?
#
loop_
_entity_poly.entity_id
_entity_poly.type
_entity_poly.pdbx_seq_one_letter_code
_entity_poly.pdbx_strand_id
1 'polypeptide(L)'
;MPRNPGITDDYLIQLYRNGTPYKEMEKISGLSARAIRNVLYKHKVQVNRTGQPRKHQVNEKFFKTWTDDMAWVLGLFITDGTMAKNAILQKRTYDDTQSCRYPIINQRGDGFNVQKSG
;
A
#
# COMPACT_ATOMS: atom_id res chain seq x y z
N MET A 1 -2.19 5.13 29.05
CA MET A 1 -3.26 4.17 28.71
C MET A 1 -3.54 3.36 29.95
N PRO A 2 -4.79 3.31 30.44
CA PRO A 2 -5.13 2.47 31.58
C PRO A 2 -4.92 0.99 31.21
N ARG A 3 -4.38 0.23 32.15
CA ARG A 3 -4.13 -1.22 32.04
C ARG A 3 -4.87 -1.90 33.17
N ASN A 4 -5.13 -3.20 33.01
CA ASN A 4 -5.50 -4.01 34.17
C ASN A 4 -4.39 -3.94 35.24
N PRO A 5 -4.75 -3.95 36.53
CA PRO A 5 -3.77 -3.84 37.61
C PRO A 5 -2.74 -4.97 37.55
N GLY A 6 -1.46 -4.64 37.73
CA GLY A 6 -0.36 -5.61 37.72
C GLY A 6 0.31 -5.88 36.37
N ILE A 7 -0.06 -5.16 35.30
CA ILE A 7 0.47 -5.42 33.95
C ILE A 7 1.59 -4.47 33.56
N THR A 8 2.80 -5.00 33.62
CA THR A 8 4.05 -4.33 33.22
C THR A 8 4.32 -4.50 31.73
N ASP A 9 5.11 -3.60 31.15
CA ASP A 9 5.53 -3.68 29.74
C ASP A 9 6.28 -5.00 29.46
N ASP A 10 7.16 -5.41 30.38
CA ASP A 10 7.96 -6.62 30.25
C ASP A 10 7.11 -7.88 30.16
N TYR A 11 6.01 -7.93 30.91
CA TYR A 11 5.05 -9.03 30.86
C TYR A 11 4.38 -9.14 29.49
N LEU A 12 4.03 -8.01 28.86
CA LEU A 12 3.48 -7.99 27.50
C LEU A 12 4.50 -8.43 26.45
N ILE A 13 5.78 -8.10 26.66
CA ILE A 13 6.87 -8.54 25.78
C ILE A 13 7.08 -10.04 25.90
N GLN A 14 7.04 -10.59 27.12
CA GLN A 14 7.14 -12.05 27.34
C GLN A 14 5.99 -12.80 26.68
N LEU A 15 4.75 -12.33 26.85
CA LEU A 15 3.58 -12.89 26.17
C LEU A 15 3.76 -12.92 24.64
N TYR A 16 4.22 -11.80 24.06
CA TYR A 16 4.49 -11.74 22.62
C TYR A 16 5.56 -12.74 22.18
N ARG A 17 6.66 -12.86 22.94
CA ARG A 17 7.76 -13.80 22.66
C ARG A 17 7.31 -15.27 22.77
N ASN A 18 6.37 -15.56 23.66
CA ASN A 18 5.76 -16.88 23.80
C ASN A 18 4.79 -17.22 22.66
N GLY A 19 4.55 -16.29 21.71
CA GLY A 19 3.69 -16.52 20.55
C GLY A 19 2.20 -16.45 20.87
N THR A 20 1.79 -15.91 22.01
CA THR A 20 0.36 -15.77 22.33
C THR A 20 -0.33 -14.86 21.31
N PRO A 21 -1.51 -15.23 20.79
CA PRO A 21 -2.22 -14.42 19.82
C PRO A 21 -2.66 -13.08 20.44
N TYR A 22 -2.66 -12.02 19.63
CA TYR A 22 -3.04 -10.67 20.08
C TYR A 22 -4.42 -10.63 20.76
N LYS A 23 -5.38 -11.42 20.28
CA LYS A 23 -6.74 -11.49 20.86
C LYS A 23 -6.76 -11.99 22.31
N GLU A 24 -5.83 -12.87 22.67
CA GLU A 24 -5.68 -13.33 24.06
C GLU A 24 -4.94 -12.31 24.90
N MET A 25 -3.89 -11.70 24.33
CA MET A 25 -3.17 -10.61 24.98
C MET A 25 -4.11 -9.44 25.33
N GLU A 26 -5.04 -9.08 24.43
CA GLU A 26 -6.04 -8.03 24.68
C GLU A 26 -6.91 -8.34 25.90
N LYS A 27 -7.36 -9.59 26.07
CA LYS A 27 -8.18 -10.02 27.21
C LYS A 27 -7.41 -9.95 28.52
N ILE A 28 -6.15 -10.38 28.51
CA ILE A 28 -5.28 -10.36 29.70
C ILE A 28 -4.94 -8.92 30.06
N SER A 29 -4.52 -8.12 29.07
CA SER A 29 -3.97 -6.79 29.29
C SER A 29 -5.00 -5.69 29.49
N GLY A 30 -6.23 -5.90 29.00
CA GLY A 30 -7.24 -4.84 28.89
C GLY A 30 -6.83 -3.74 27.89
N LEU A 31 -5.85 -4.02 27.03
CA LEU A 31 -5.34 -3.09 26.02
C LEU A 31 -5.78 -3.56 24.64
N SER A 32 -6.01 -2.63 23.71
CA SER A 32 -6.22 -2.98 22.31
C SER A 32 -4.93 -3.50 21.66
N ALA A 33 -5.05 -4.28 20.58
CA ALA A 33 -3.93 -4.77 19.79
C ALA A 33 -3.04 -3.62 19.29
N ARG A 34 -3.62 -2.46 19.00
CA ARG A 34 -2.90 -1.23 18.63
C ARG A 34 -2.00 -0.74 19.78
N ALA A 35 -2.53 -0.72 20.99
CA ALA A 35 -1.79 -0.32 22.18
C ALA A 35 -0.66 -1.31 22.52
N ILE A 36 -0.93 -2.62 22.43
CA ILE A 36 0.09 -3.67 22.59
C ILE A 36 1.22 -3.47 21.57
N ARG A 37 0.88 -3.21 20.31
CA ARG A 37 1.88 -2.94 19.26
C ARG A 37 2.72 -1.69 19.53
N ASN A 38 2.13 -0.63 20.09
CA ASN A 38 2.87 0.57 20.47
C ASN A 38 3.88 0.28 21.60
N VAL A 39 3.52 -0.58 22.56
CA VAL A 39 4.45 -1.04 23.61
C VAL A 39 5.61 -1.82 22.99
N LEU A 40 5.33 -2.77 22.10
CA LEU A 40 6.37 -3.54 21.39
C LEU A 40 7.32 -2.63 20.61
N TYR A 41 6.80 -1.59 19.97
CA TYR A 41 7.62 -0.60 19.26
C TYR A 41 8.50 0.24 20.18
N LYS A 42 7.98 0.70 21.32
CA LYS A 42 8.76 1.46 22.31
C LYS A 42 9.97 0.65 22.79
N HIS A 43 9.80 -0.66 22.94
CA HIS A 43 10.83 -1.60 23.38
C HIS A 43 11.64 -2.22 22.24
N LYS A 44 11.54 -1.68 21.02
CA LYS A 44 12.30 -2.11 19.82
C LYS A 44 12.18 -3.61 19.52
N VAL A 45 11.06 -4.23 19.87
CA VAL A 45 10.79 -5.63 19.55
C VAL A 45 10.43 -5.73 18.06
N GLN A 46 11.08 -6.63 17.33
CA GLN A 46 10.76 -6.88 15.92
C GLN A 46 9.36 -7.49 15.82
N VAL A 47 8.41 -6.71 15.29
CA VAL A 47 7.04 -7.16 15.12
C VAL A 47 6.88 -7.77 13.73
N ASN A 48 6.55 -9.06 13.68
CA ASN A 48 6.27 -9.74 12.41
C ASN A 48 5.09 -9.07 11.69
N ARG A 49 5.23 -8.86 10.37
CA ARG A 49 4.20 -8.19 9.57
C ARG A 49 2.91 -9.01 9.61
N THR A 50 1.89 -8.46 10.28
CA THR A 50 0.57 -9.07 10.37
C THR A 50 -0.21 -8.75 9.10
N GLY A 51 -0.48 -9.76 8.29
CA GLY A 51 -1.21 -9.65 7.04
C GLY A 51 -1.18 -10.98 6.29
N GLN A 52 -2.05 -11.16 5.31
CA GLN A 52 -1.96 -12.33 4.45
C GLN A 52 -0.62 -12.30 3.71
N PRO A 53 0.20 -13.36 3.80
CA PRO A 53 1.39 -13.45 2.96
C PRO A 53 0.94 -13.36 1.50
N ARG A 54 1.68 -12.59 0.68
CA ARG A 54 1.37 -12.47 -0.74
C ARG A 54 1.41 -13.86 -1.37
N LYS A 55 0.29 -14.30 -1.93
CA LYS A 55 0.20 -15.62 -2.59
C LYS A 55 0.89 -15.63 -3.96
N HIS A 56 0.96 -14.48 -4.61
CA HIS A 56 1.49 -14.35 -5.97
C HIS A 56 2.65 -13.35 -6.00
N GLN A 57 3.70 -13.71 -6.72
CA GLN A 57 4.77 -12.78 -7.08
C GLN A 57 4.28 -11.94 -8.26
N VAL A 58 4.11 -10.64 -8.05
CA VAL A 58 3.70 -9.70 -9.11
C VAL A 58 4.92 -8.91 -9.55
N ASN A 59 5.06 -8.65 -10.85
CA ASN A 59 6.11 -7.79 -11.37
C ASN A 59 5.79 -6.31 -11.08
N GLU A 60 6.13 -5.84 -9.88
CA GLU A 60 5.95 -4.44 -9.47
C GLU A 60 6.81 -3.46 -10.27
N LYS A 61 7.82 -3.96 -11.00
CA LYS A 61 8.72 -3.15 -11.82
C LYS A 61 8.25 -3.02 -13.27
N PHE A 62 7.14 -3.65 -13.64
CA PHE A 62 6.67 -3.68 -15.03
C PHE A 62 6.53 -2.26 -15.61
N PHE A 63 5.87 -1.34 -14.91
CA PHE A 63 5.73 0.06 -15.34
C PHE A 63 6.83 1.00 -14.81
N LYS A 64 8.00 0.48 -14.41
CA LYS A 64 9.10 1.33 -13.91
C LYS A 64 9.79 2.06 -15.06
N THR A 65 9.93 1.40 -16.20
CA THR A 65 10.39 1.96 -17.48
C THR A 65 9.22 2.01 -18.45
N TRP A 66 9.36 2.75 -19.55
CA TRP A 66 8.32 2.83 -20.59
C TRP A 66 8.83 2.15 -21.86
N THR A 67 8.13 1.10 -22.30
CA THR A 67 8.36 0.43 -23.60
C THR A 67 7.06 0.40 -24.40
N ASP A 68 7.16 0.20 -25.72
CA ASP A 68 5.98 0.17 -26.60
C ASP A 68 4.97 -0.92 -26.21
N ASP A 69 5.46 -2.10 -25.79
CA ASP A 69 4.61 -3.18 -25.27
C ASP A 69 3.84 -2.77 -24.01
N MET A 70 4.44 -1.94 -23.14
CA MET A 70 3.79 -1.45 -21.92
C MET A 70 2.73 -0.41 -22.24
N ALA A 71 2.96 0.44 -23.25
CA ALA A 71 1.96 1.37 -23.75
C ALA A 71 0.74 0.63 -24.32
N TRP A 72 0.98 -0.48 -25.03
CA TRP A 72 -0.08 -1.33 -25.57
C TRP A 72 -0.90 -2.02 -24.45
N VAL A 73 -0.22 -2.58 -23.44
CA VAL A 73 -0.88 -3.17 -22.26
C VAL A 73 -1.67 -2.11 -21.47
N LEU A 74 -1.16 -0.88 -21.34
CA LEU A 74 -1.92 0.22 -20.74
C LEU A 74 -3.17 0.55 -21.57
N GLY A 75 -3.06 0.50 -22.90
CA GLY A 75 -4.19 0.69 -23.80
C GLY A 75 -5.34 -0.27 -23.48
N LEU A 76 -5.03 -1.56 -23.32
CA LEU A 76 -6.02 -2.58 -22.92
C LEU A 76 -6.71 -2.24 -21.59
N PHE A 77 -5.93 -1.83 -20.59
CA PHE A 77 -6.43 -1.45 -19.28
C PHE A 77 -7.39 -0.25 -19.32
N ILE A 78 -7.12 0.73 -20.18
CA ILE A 78 -7.99 1.90 -20.37
C ILE A 78 -9.28 1.51 -21.11
N THR A 79 -9.19 0.67 -22.14
CA THR A 79 -10.34 0.28 -22.96
C THR A 79 -11.28 -0.71 -22.27
N ASP A 80 -10.76 -1.56 -21.37
CA ASP A 80 -11.55 -2.55 -20.62
C ASP A 80 -12.47 -1.90 -19.57
N GLY A 81 -12.30 -0.60 -19.27
CA GLY A 81 -13.24 0.20 -18.48
C GLY A 81 -13.34 -0.15 -16.99
N THR A 82 -12.70 -1.24 -16.53
CA THR A 82 -12.76 -1.70 -15.14
C THR A 82 -11.68 -1.03 -14.29
N MET A 83 -11.65 0.30 -14.28
CA MET A 83 -10.78 1.07 -13.41
C MET A 83 -11.55 1.52 -12.17
N ALA A 84 -11.04 1.19 -10.98
CA ALA A 84 -11.61 1.73 -9.76
C ALA A 84 -11.54 3.26 -9.80
N LYS A 85 -12.63 3.96 -9.45
CA LYS A 85 -12.76 5.42 -9.53
C LYS A 85 -11.64 6.20 -8.81
N ASN A 86 -10.91 5.54 -7.91
CA ASN A 86 -9.82 6.11 -7.11
C ASN A 86 -8.42 5.65 -7.55
N ALA A 87 -8.28 4.89 -8.65
CA ALA A 87 -7.03 4.26 -9.04
C ALA A 87 -6.06 5.20 -9.80
N ILE A 88 -6.52 6.36 -10.29
CA ILE A 88 -5.68 7.23 -11.13
C ILE A 88 -5.57 8.61 -10.51
N LEU A 89 -4.57 8.79 -9.65
CA LEU A 89 -3.93 10.09 -9.37
C LEU A 89 -2.44 9.87 -9.07
N GLN A 90 -1.66 9.42 -10.05
CA GLN A 90 -0.24 9.77 -10.08
C GLN A 90 -0.05 10.88 -11.12
N LYS A 91 -0.09 12.12 -10.66
CA LYS A 91 0.52 13.24 -11.38
C LYS A 91 2.03 13.02 -11.32
N ARG A 92 2.60 12.40 -12.35
CA ARG A 92 4.05 12.41 -12.51
C ARG A 92 4.39 13.71 -13.25
N THR A 93 4.99 14.67 -12.55
CA THR A 93 5.61 15.83 -13.20
C THR A 93 6.73 15.31 -14.09
N TYR A 94 6.65 15.63 -15.37
CA TYR A 94 7.68 15.31 -16.34
C TYR A 94 8.88 16.21 -16.05
N ASP A 95 10.08 15.64 -15.97
CA ASP A 95 11.33 16.41 -15.91
C ASP A 95 11.81 16.52 -17.36
N ASP A 96 11.90 17.74 -17.87
CA ASP A 96 11.91 18.10 -19.30
C ASP A 96 13.18 17.73 -20.09
N THR A 97 13.95 16.72 -19.67
CA THR A 97 15.26 16.41 -20.29
C THR A 97 15.32 15.12 -21.09
N GLN A 98 14.23 14.36 -21.24
CA GLN A 98 14.17 13.31 -22.25
C GLN A 98 12.93 13.43 -23.13
N SER A 99 13.20 13.81 -24.36
CA SER A 99 12.34 13.69 -25.54
C SER A 99 11.68 12.30 -25.62
N CYS A 100 10.52 12.13 -24.99
CA CYS A 100 9.57 11.07 -25.30
C CYS A 100 8.18 11.71 -25.37
N ARG A 101 7.84 12.13 -26.58
CA ARG A 101 6.58 12.78 -26.95
C ARG A 101 5.45 11.75 -26.90
N TYR A 102 4.78 11.60 -25.77
CA TYR A 102 3.50 10.86 -25.69
C TYR A 102 2.41 11.72 -25.03
N PRO A 103 1.16 11.61 -25.50
CA PRO A 103 0.09 12.52 -25.11
C PRO A 103 -0.33 12.34 -23.64
N ILE A 104 -0.41 13.45 -22.91
CA ILE A 104 -1.10 13.52 -21.62
C ILE A 104 -2.60 13.34 -21.89
N ILE A 105 -3.15 12.17 -21.57
CA ILE A 105 -4.59 11.91 -21.69
C ILE A 105 -5.30 12.54 -20.48
N ASN A 106 -5.78 13.77 -20.65
CA ASN A 106 -6.64 14.40 -19.66
C ASN A 106 -8.05 13.82 -19.77
N GLN A 107 -8.43 12.98 -18.80
CA GLN A 107 -9.84 12.65 -18.59
C GLN A 107 -10.55 13.85 -17.95
N ARG A 108 -11.02 14.78 -18.79
CA ARG A 108 -12.24 15.52 -18.43
C ARG A 108 -13.38 14.82 -19.16
N GLY A 109 -14.39 14.44 -18.39
CA GLY A 109 -15.63 13.91 -18.96
C GLY A 109 -16.10 14.83 -20.07
N ASP A 110 -16.59 14.21 -21.14
CA ASP A 110 -17.06 14.80 -22.39
C ASP A 110 -16.06 14.64 -23.55
N GLY A 111 -16.04 13.42 -24.11
CA GLY A 111 -15.62 13.15 -25.49
C GLY A 111 -14.10 13.06 -25.73
N PHE A 112 -13.67 11.95 -26.34
CA PHE A 112 -12.33 11.84 -26.93
C PHE A 112 -12.20 12.81 -28.11
N ASN A 113 -11.55 13.96 -27.91
CA ASN A 113 -11.20 14.85 -29.00
C ASN A 113 -9.69 14.78 -29.24
N VAL A 114 -9.29 14.01 -30.25
CA VAL A 114 -7.90 13.94 -30.72
C VAL A 114 -7.65 15.16 -31.60
N GLN A 115 -7.08 16.22 -31.02
CA GLN A 115 -6.59 17.34 -31.83
C GLN A 115 -5.36 16.87 -32.62
N LYS A 116 -5.52 16.68 -33.94
CA LYS A 116 -4.40 16.54 -34.87
C LYS A 116 -3.74 17.90 -35.05
N SER A 117 -2.47 17.99 -34.70
CA SER A 117 -1.62 19.15 -34.98
C SER A 117 -1.28 19.14 -36.47
N GLY A 118 -1.71 20.17 -37.19
CA GLY A 118 -1.11 20.64 -38.45
C GLY A 118 -0.34 21.91 -38.18
#